data_AF-A0A925IFE6-F1
#
_entry.id   AF-A0A925IFE6-F1
#
_cell.length_a   1.000
_cell.length_b   1.000
_cell.length_c   1.000
_cell.angle_alpha   90.00
_cell.angle_beta   90.00
_cell.angle_gamma   90.00
#
_symmetry.space_group_name_H-M   'P 1'
#
loop_
_entity.id
_entity.type
_entity.pdbx_description
1 polymer ?
#
loop_
_entity_poly.entity_id
_entity_poly.type
_entity_poly.pdbx_seq_one_letter_code
_entity_poly.pdbx_strand_id
1 'polypeptide(L)'
;NYGVAYVVADHLLGPYRHPAEIDLPLLRSVPGKVIGPGHNSFTENAEGSEYIVYHGWDNDMTARLMRIDRLRWEGDMPIIDGPTWTSQPSPMIVMTEDEGLK
;
A
#
# COMPACT_ATOMS: atom_id res chain seq x y z
N ASN A 1 -8.90 16.41 -1.78
CA ASN A 1 -7.63 15.69 -1.59
C ASN A 1 -7.91 14.28 -1.13
N TYR A 2 -7.25 13.30 -1.74
CA TYR A 2 -7.34 11.88 -1.39
C TYR A 2 -5.96 11.41 -0.90
N GLY A 3 -5.93 10.60 0.16
CA GLY A 3 -4.72 10.04 0.73
C GLY A 3 -5.06 8.92 1.70
N VAL A 4 -4.05 8.18 2.14
CA VAL A 4 -4.20 7.08 3.11
C VAL A 4 -3.50 7.48 4.40
N ALA A 5 -4.25 7.50 5.49
CA ALA A 5 -3.73 7.64 6.85
C ALA A 5 -4.13 6.42 7.66
N TYR A 6 -3.58 6.29 8.86
CA TYR A 6 -3.96 5.22 9.78
C TYR A 6 -4.18 5.76 11.19
N VAL A 7 -4.82 4.93 11.99
CA VAL A 7 -5.11 5.12 13.41
C VAL A 7 -4.81 3.81 14.14
N VAL A 8 -4.58 3.90 15.45
CA VAL A 8 -4.28 2.75 16.30
C VAL A 8 -5.30 2.64 17.43
N ALA A 9 -5.56 1.43 17.90
CA ALA A 9 -6.41 1.14 19.05
C ALA A 9 -5.94 -0.14 19.74
N ASP A 10 -6.06 -0.19 21.06
CA ASP A 10 -5.71 -1.38 21.86
C ASP A 10 -6.88 -2.40 21.92
N HIS A 11 -8.05 -2.02 21.43
CA HIS A 11 -9.26 -2.85 21.38
C HIS A 11 -10.00 -2.63 20.05
N LEU A 12 -10.59 -3.69 19.50
CA LEU A 12 -11.27 -3.68 18.18
C LEU A 12 -12.39 -2.63 18.08
N LEU A 13 -13.07 -2.35 19.20
CA LEU A 13 -14.13 -1.34 19.28
C LEU A 13 -13.61 0.07 19.60
N GLY A 14 -12.30 0.27 19.65
CA GLY A 14 -11.65 1.54 19.97
C GLY A 14 -11.44 1.76 21.47
N PRO A 15 -11.06 2.99 21.87
CA PRO A 15 -10.99 4.18 21.03
C PRO A 15 -9.84 4.14 20.01
N TYR A 16 -10.10 4.62 18.80
CA TYR A 16 -9.07 4.83 17.77
C TYR A 16 -8.44 6.20 17.94
N ARG A 17 -7.11 6.25 17.90
CA ARG A 17 -6.33 7.49 18.03
C ARG A 17 -5.32 7.61 16.89
N HIS A 18 -5.05 8.84 16.48
CA HIS A 18 -3.87 9.09 15.67
C HIS A 18 -2.61 8.82 16.51
N PRO A 19 -1.61 8.14 15.95
CA PRO A 19 -0.33 8.01 16.62
C PRO A 19 0.35 9.38 16.77
N ALA A 20 1.00 9.62 17.91
CA ALA A 20 1.45 10.95 18.32
C ALA A 20 2.72 11.46 17.61
N GLU A 21 3.55 10.57 17.06
CA GLU A 21 4.92 10.90 16.62
C GLU A 21 5.16 10.69 15.10
N ILE A 22 4.11 10.77 14.26
CA ILE A 22 4.19 10.26 12.89
C ILE A 22 3.66 11.28 11.88
N ASP A 23 4.42 11.49 10.81
CA ASP A 23 4.07 12.40 9.72
C ASP A 23 3.07 11.70 8.79
N LEU A 24 1.78 11.91 9.05
CA LEU A 24 0.68 11.46 8.19
C LEU A 24 0.55 12.38 6.97
N PRO A 25 0.06 11.88 5.82
CA PRO A 25 -0.48 10.53 5.55
C PRO A 25 0.59 9.52 5.08
N LEU A 26 0.28 8.22 5.20
CA LEU A 26 1.09 7.11 4.64
C LEU A 26 1.21 7.20 3.11
N LEU A 27 0.14 7.64 2.44
CA LEU A 27 0.15 7.90 1.00
C LEU A 27 -0.46 9.27 0.70
N ARG A 28 0.24 10.05 -0.12
CA ARG A 28 -0.19 11.34 -0.68
C ARG A 28 0.17 11.45 -2.15
N SER A 29 -0.50 12.37 -2.85
CA SER A 29 -0.17 12.68 -4.24
C SER A 29 1.31 13.04 -4.40
N VAL A 30 1.93 12.54 -5.46
CA VAL A 30 3.24 12.95 -5.95
C VAL A 30 3.00 13.82 -7.18
N PRO A 31 3.30 15.13 -7.14
CA PRO A 31 3.02 16.06 -8.24
C PRO A 31 3.54 15.56 -9.60
N GLY A 32 2.63 15.48 -10.57
CA GLY A 32 2.94 15.04 -11.94
C GLY A 32 3.33 13.57 -12.07
N LYS A 33 3.10 12.72 -11.05
CA LYS A 33 3.39 11.27 -11.08
C LYS A 33 2.22 10.41 -10.63
N VAL A 34 1.66 10.70 -9.45
CA VAL A 34 0.59 9.92 -8.83
C VAL A 34 -0.39 10.87 -8.16
N ILE A 35 -1.65 10.84 -8.54
CA ILE A 35 -2.65 11.77 -8.02
C ILE A 35 -3.67 11.00 -7.17
N GLY A 36 -3.83 11.42 -5.91
CA GLY A 36 -4.85 10.92 -4.99
C GLY A 36 -4.81 9.40 -4.72
N PRO A 37 -3.68 8.85 -4.24
CA PRO A 37 -3.60 7.44 -3.87
C PRO A 37 -4.57 7.12 -2.71
N GLY A 38 -5.30 6.02 -2.81
CA GLY A 38 -6.46 5.82 -1.93
C GLY A 38 -7.16 4.46 -1.99
N HIS A 39 -8.21 4.33 -1.15
CA HIS A 39 -9.12 3.18 -1.05
C HIS A 39 -8.34 1.85 -1.10
N ASN A 40 -7.41 1.71 -0.16
CA ASN A 40 -6.46 0.62 -0.19
C ASN A 40 -7.03 -0.67 0.41
N SER A 41 -6.38 -1.76 0.05
CA SER A 41 -6.40 -3.05 0.75
C SER A 41 -4.96 -3.49 1.01
N PHE A 42 -4.78 -4.60 1.72
CA PHE A 42 -3.48 -5.22 1.98
C PHE A 42 -3.46 -6.66 1.50
N THR A 43 -2.27 -7.13 1.13
CA THR A 43 -2.02 -8.52 0.74
C THR A 43 -0.58 -8.90 1.07
N GLU A 44 -0.28 -10.19 1.01
CA GLU A 44 1.06 -10.73 1.23
C GLU A 44 1.51 -11.51 -0.01
N ASN A 45 2.81 -11.50 -0.30
CA ASN A 45 3.37 -12.42 -1.28
C ASN A 45 3.61 -13.81 -0.67
N ALA A 46 4.14 -14.74 -1.47
CA ALA A 46 4.39 -16.11 -1.05
C ALA A 46 5.44 -16.29 0.06
N GLU A 47 6.24 -15.25 0.36
CA GLU A 47 7.23 -15.23 1.43
C GLU A 47 6.73 -14.48 2.69
N GLY A 48 5.45 -14.07 2.72
CA GLY A 48 4.87 -13.29 3.83
C GLY A 48 5.25 -11.81 3.82
N SER A 49 5.81 -11.31 2.72
CA SER A 49 6.04 -9.88 2.53
C SER A 49 4.72 -9.16 2.27
N GLU A 50 4.30 -8.27 3.16
CA GLU A 50 3.13 -7.40 3.02
C GLU A 50 3.25 -6.30 1.95
N TYR A 51 2.13 -6.02 1.29
CA TYR A 51 1.95 -4.97 0.30
C TYR A 51 0.66 -4.23 0.53
N ILE A 52 0.66 -2.93 0.26
CA ILE A 52 -0.54 -2.12 0.14
C ILE A 52 -0.94 -2.06 -1.33
N VAL A 53 -2.21 -2.34 -1.62
CA VAL A 53 -2.79 -2.24 -2.96
C VAL A 53 -3.80 -1.10 -2.93
N TYR A 54 -3.74 -0.17 -3.87
CA TYR A 54 -4.53 1.06 -3.83
C TYR A 54 -4.77 1.61 -5.23
N HIS A 55 -5.75 2.49 -5.39
CA HIS A 55 -5.94 3.21 -6.65
C HIS A 55 -5.18 4.54 -6.64
N GLY A 56 -4.76 5.01 -7.81
CA GLY A 56 -4.30 6.39 -8.02
C GLY A 56 -4.64 6.85 -9.44
N TRP A 57 -4.89 8.14 -9.62
CA TRP A 57 -5.12 8.71 -10.95
C TRP A 57 -3.81 8.83 -11.73
N ASP A 58 -3.90 8.65 -13.04
CA ASP A 58 -2.90 9.14 -13.99
C ASP A 58 -2.87 10.67 -14.04
N ASN A 59 -1.85 11.23 -14.68
CA ASN A 59 -1.65 12.69 -14.73
C ASN A 59 -2.79 13.43 -15.43
N ASP A 60 -3.35 12.82 -16.47
CA ASP A 60 -4.44 13.39 -17.26
C ASP A 60 -5.82 13.13 -16.63
N MET A 61 -5.86 12.45 -15.48
CA MET A 61 -7.06 12.08 -14.74
C MET A 61 -8.11 11.34 -15.59
N THR A 62 -7.64 10.50 -16.50
CA THR A 62 -8.50 9.69 -17.39
C THR A 62 -9.04 8.46 -16.66
N ALA A 63 -8.25 7.87 -15.76
CA ALA A 63 -8.65 6.69 -15.02
C ALA A 63 -7.96 6.57 -13.65
N ARG A 64 -8.63 5.87 -12.74
CA ARG A 64 -8.01 5.36 -11.51
C ARG A 64 -7.35 4.03 -11.83
N LEU A 65 -6.03 3.99 -11.74
CA LEU A 65 -5.22 2.81 -12.01
C LEU A 65 -4.88 2.08 -10.71
N MET A 66 -4.80 0.76 -10.79
CA MET A 66 -4.32 -0.07 -9.68
C MET A 66 -2.82 0.13 -9.50
N ARG A 67 -2.41 0.25 -8.23
CA ARG A 67 -1.02 0.40 -7.80
C ARG A 67 -0.77 -0.51 -6.62
N ILE A 68 0.50 -0.87 -6.43
CA ILE A 68 0.95 -1.74 -5.34
C ILE A 68 2.32 -1.25 -4.89
N ASP A 69 2.54 -1.17 -3.58
CA ASP A 69 3.84 -0.85 -2.98
C ASP A 69 4.08 -1.68 -1.72
N ARG A 70 5.35 -1.85 -1.35
CA ARG A 70 5.73 -2.63 -0.17
C ARG A 70 5.27 -1.92 1.10
N LEU A 71 4.64 -2.68 2.00
CA LEU A 71 4.40 -2.29 3.39
C LEU A 71 5.50 -2.93 4.25
N ARG A 72 6.13 -2.13 5.10
CA ARG A 72 7.13 -2.53 6.10
C ARG A 72 6.68 -2.07 7.47
N TRP A 73 7.30 -2.62 8.51
CA TRP A 73 7.09 -2.17 9.89
C TRP A 73 8.42 -1.78 10.52
N GLU A 74 8.41 -0.64 11.22
CA GLU A 74 9.47 -0.20 12.12
C GLU A 74 8.90 -0.17 13.54
N GLY A 75 9.04 -1.27 14.27
CA GLY A 75 8.25 -1.51 15.47
C GLY A 75 6.75 -1.57 15.12
N ASP A 76 5.93 -0.79 15.80
CA ASP A 76 4.48 -0.71 15.56
C ASP A 76 4.09 0.35 14.50
N MET A 77 5.07 0.94 13.82
CA MET A 77 4.85 1.96 12.79
C MET A 77 4.86 1.34 11.38
N PRO A 78 3.75 1.40 10.63
CA PRO A 78 3.72 1.00 9.23
C PRO A 78 4.44 2.04 8.37
N ILE A 79 5.27 1.55 7.45
CA ILE A 79 6.01 2.34 6.48
C ILE A 79 5.69 1.83 5.08
N ILE A 80 5.26 2.73 4.20
CA ILE A 80 5.01 2.40 2.80
C ILE A 80 6.18 2.90 1.96
N ASP A 81 6.80 2.00 1.19
CA ASP A 81 7.84 2.35 0.22
C ASP A 81 7.22 2.93 -1.06
N GLY A 82 6.37 3.96 -0.93
CA GLY A 82 5.56 4.48 -2.02
C GLY A 82 4.94 5.85 -1.75
N PRO A 83 4.08 6.35 -2.66
CA PRO A 83 3.64 5.67 -3.87
C PRO A 83 4.72 5.64 -4.95
N THR A 84 5.08 4.48 -5.48
CA THR A 84 6.07 4.41 -6.57
C THR A 84 5.45 4.73 -7.93
N TRP A 85 6.29 5.23 -8.84
CA TRP A 85 5.92 5.55 -10.23
C TRP A 85 6.98 5.10 -11.26
N THR A 86 8.01 4.40 -10.80
CA THR A 86 9.02 3.74 -11.64
C THR A 86 8.97 2.26 -11.40
N SER A 87 9.53 1.47 -12.33
CA SER A 87 9.63 0.03 -12.18
C SER A 87 10.27 -0.33 -10.84
N GLN A 88 9.63 -1.26 -10.12
CA GLN A 88 10.11 -1.88 -8.88
C GLN A 88 10.40 -3.36 -9.15
N PRO A 89 11.25 -4.02 -8.35
CA PRO A 89 11.35 -5.47 -8.35
C PRO A 89 9.98 -6.11 -8.17
N SER A 90 9.69 -7.15 -8.94
CA SER A 90 8.45 -7.91 -8.78
C SER A 90 8.38 -8.54 -7.39
N PRO A 91 7.19 -8.58 -6.74
CA PRO A 91 7.00 -9.41 -5.57
C PRO A 91 7.42 -10.86 -5.87
N MET A 92 8.15 -11.49 -4.95
CA MET A 92 8.52 -12.90 -5.08
C MET A 92 7.25 -13.77 -5.21
N ILE A 93 7.26 -14.66 -6.19
CA ILE A 93 6.20 -15.65 -6.43
C ILE A 93 6.85 -17.02 -6.25
N VAL A 94 6.23 -17.90 -5.47
CA VAL A 94 6.57 -19.32 -5.49
C VAL A 94 5.84 -19.92 -6.68
N MET A 95 6.59 -20.24 -7.73
CA MET A 95 6.07 -21.04 -8.83
C MET A 95 5.93 -22.46 -8.31
N THR A 96 4.73 -22.87 -7.87
CA THR A 96 4.42 -24.29 -7.76
C THR A 96 4.34 -24.82 -9.19
N GLU A 97 5.17 -25.81 -9.53
CA GLU A 97 5.01 -26.53 -10.78
C GLU A 97 3.57 -27.05 -10.84
N ASP A 98 2.85 -26.64 -11.89
CA ASP A 98 1.57 -27.23 -12.24
C ASP A 98 1.88 -28.67 -12.65
N GLU A 99 1.72 -29.61 -11.72
CA GLU A 99 1.68 -31.06 -12.00
C GLU A 99 0.49 -31.27 -12.94
N GLY A 100 0.75 -31.05 -14.22
CA GLY A 100 -0.25 -31.03 -15.27
C GLY A 100 -1.15 -32.25 -15.16
N LEU A 101 -2.45 -31.98 -15.09
CA LEU A 101 -3.49 -32.98 -15.20
C LEU A 101 -3.26 -33.75 -16.51
N LYS A 102 -2.71 -34.97 -16.41
CA LYS A 102 -2.76 -35.96 -17.48
C LYS A 102 -4.15 -36.55 -17.60
#